data_AF-A0A927F8K3-F1
#
_entry.id   AF-A0A927F8K3-F1
#
_cell.length_a   1.000
_cell.length_b   1.000
_cell.length_c   1.000
_cell.angle_alpha   90.00
_cell.angle_beta   90.00
_cell.angle_gamma   90.00
#
_symmetry.space_group_name_H-M   'P 1'
#
loop_
_entity.id
_entity.type
_entity.pdbx_description
1 polymer ?
#
loop_
_entity_poly.entity_id
_entity_poly.type
_entity_poly.pdbx_seq_one_letter_code
_entity_poly.pdbx_strand_id
1 'polypeptide(L)'
;MMIPTIAAFGAKPTVMENVSFIVIGFLFVLVVLATLSIVTSLIGVLCTRLIKEPETKKSPPPAPAAPVAPKAQSEGIETEGDIPEHIIALIATATHVILKGRPQRIVSIKGSGQGWAQEGRREIFSSHRVR
;
A
#
# COMPACT_ATOMS: atom_id res chain seq x y z
N MET A 1 -29.63 15.83 60.84
CA MET A 1 -30.24 16.78 59.90
C MET A 1 -29.18 17.12 58.86
N MET A 2 -29.24 16.47 57.70
CA MET A 2 -28.26 16.59 56.63
C MET A 2 -28.39 17.95 55.94
N ILE A 3 -27.32 18.72 55.92
CA ILE A 3 -27.12 19.79 54.95
C ILE A 3 -26.08 19.25 53.97
N PRO A 4 -26.46 18.79 52.77
CA PRO A 4 -25.47 18.48 51.76
C PRO A 4 -24.86 19.80 51.29
N THR A 5 -23.55 19.93 51.52
CA THR A 5 -22.70 20.99 50.99
C THR A 5 -22.60 20.83 49.47
N ILE A 6 -23.63 21.26 48.74
CA ILE A 6 -23.67 21.35 47.27
C ILE A 6 -23.13 22.72 46.79
N ALA A 7 -22.21 23.32 47.55
CA ALA A 7 -21.50 24.53 47.17
C ALA A 7 -20.06 24.19 46.75
N ALA A 8 -19.92 23.45 45.65
CA ALA A 8 -18.65 23.33 44.93
C ALA A 8 -18.88 23.74 43.46
N PHE A 9 -19.50 24.90 43.26
CA PHE A 9 -19.57 25.52 41.93
C PHE A 9 -18.18 26.08 41.57
N GLY A 10 -17.51 25.41 40.64
CA GLY A 10 -16.66 26.05 39.64
C GLY A 10 -15.35 26.67 40.15
N ALA A 11 -14.47 25.87 40.74
CA ALA A 11 -13.05 26.21 40.68
C ALA A 11 -12.63 26.16 39.20
N LYS A 12 -12.52 27.33 38.56
CA LYS A 12 -11.95 27.43 37.22
C LYS A 12 -10.54 26.85 37.31
N PRO A 13 -10.17 25.84 36.50
CA PRO A 13 -8.84 25.27 36.56
C PRO A 13 -7.83 26.39 36.42
N THR A 14 -6.83 26.40 37.29
CA THR A 14 -5.78 27.41 37.24
C THR A 14 -5.06 27.33 35.88
N VAL A 15 -4.40 28.41 35.46
CA VAL A 15 -3.63 28.39 34.19
C VAL A 15 -2.64 27.22 34.18
N MET A 16 -2.04 26.91 35.33
CA MET A 16 -1.12 25.79 35.51
C MET A 16 -1.78 24.42 35.30
N GLU A 17 -3.02 24.23 35.76
CA GLU A 17 -3.78 22.99 35.50
C GLU A 17 -4.16 22.84 34.03
N ASN A 18 -4.59 23.92 33.37
CA ASN A 18 -4.89 23.87 31.94
C ASN A 18 -3.66 23.50 31.12
N VAL A 19 -2.49 24.11 31.43
CA VAL A 19 -1.21 23.75 30.81
C VAL A 19 -0.90 22.27 31.05
N SER A 20 -1.14 21.77 32.26
CA SER A 20 -0.90 20.36 32.60
C SER A 20 -1.78 19.42 31.79
N PHE A 21 -3.08 19.73 31.62
CA PHE A 21 -3.98 18.95 30.78
C PHE A 21 -3.58 18.96 29.30
N ILE A 22 -3.15 20.12 28.79
CA ILE A 22 -2.65 20.25 27.40
C ILE A 22 -1.41 19.38 27.21
N VAL A 23 -0.45 19.44 28.13
CA VAL A 23 0.79 18.65 28.05
C VAL A 23 0.49 17.16 28.14
N ILE A 24 -0.38 16.72 29.06
CA ILE A 24 -0.78 15.31 29.17
C ILE A 24 -1.48 14.84 27.90
N GLY A 25 -2.40 15.63 27.36
CA GLY A 25 -3.15 15.28 26.16
C GLY A 25 -2.24 15.20 24.94
N PHE A 26 -1.33 16.16 24.79
CA PHE A 26 -0.33 16.16 23.72
C PHE A 26 0.61 14.95 23.82
N LEU A 27 1.12 14.64 25.03
CA LEU A 27 1.96 13.46 25.24
C LEU A 27 1.22 12.17 24.88
N PHE A 28 -0.06 12.06 25.27
CA PHE A 28 -0.88 10.90 24.92
C PHE A 28 -1.02 10.73 23.41
N VAL A 29 -1.29 11.82 22.67
CA VAL A 29 -1.34 11.80 21.21
C VAL A 29 -0.01 11.35 20.61
N LEU A 30 1.12 11.85 21.11
CA LEU A 30 2.45 11.40 20.65
C LEU A 30 2.67 9.91 20.89
N VAL A 31 2.25 9.37 22.02
CA VAL A 31 2.34 7.93 22.31
C VAL A 31 1.49 7.14 21.32
N VAL A 32 0.25 7.55 21.05
CA VAL A 32 -0.61 6.87 20.07
C VAL A 32 0.02 6.89 18.67
N LEU A 33 0.50 8.05 18.23
CA LEU A 33 1.17 8.18 16.92
C LEU A 33 2.45 7.34 16.85
N ALA A 34 3.26 7.32 17.91
CA ALA A 34 4.44 6.48 17.98
C ALA A 34 4.08 4.99 17.91
N THR A 35 3.02 4.57 18.60
CA THR A 35 2.57 3.17 18.60
C THR A 35 2.08 2.75 17.22
N LEU A 36 1.28 3.60 16.56
CA LEU A 36 0.85 3.37 15.17
C LEU A 36 2.05 3.33 14.21
N SER A 37 3.00 4.27 14.35
CA SER A 37 4.23 4.29 13.55
C SER A 37 5.05 3.02 13.73
N ILE A 38 5.15 2.48 14.95
CA ILE A 38 5.86 1.23 15.23
C ILE A 38 5.14 0.07 14.53
N VAL A 39 3.83 -0.05 14.66
CA VAL A 39 3.05 -1.12 14.01
C VAL A 39 3.21 -1.07 12.49
N THR A 40 3.08 0.12 11.89
CA THR A 40 3.28 0.30 10.44
C THR A 40 4.72 -0.03 10.02
N SER A 41 5.72 0.37 10.82
CA SER A 41 7.13 0.07 10.55
C SER A 41 7.42 -1.43 10.66
N LEU A 42 6.87 -2.14 11.65
CA LEU A 42 7.01 -3.59 11.76
C LEU A 42 6.51 -4.30 10.50
N ILE A 43 5.33 -3.91 9.99
CA ILE A 43 4.79 -4.49 8.75
C ILE A 43 5.72 -4.21 7.57
N GLY A 44 6.22 -2.98 7.44
CA GLY A 44 7.20 -2.62 6.40
C GLY A 44 8.51 -3.39 6.50
N VAL A 45 9.03 -3.60 7.72
CA VAL A 45 10.24 -4.39 7.98
C VAL A 45 10.02 -5.87 7.64
N LEU A 46 8.85 -6.43 7.95
CA LEU A 46 8.51 -7.79 7.55
C LEU A 46 8.42 -7.90 6.02
N CYS A 47 7.70 -7.01 5.34
CA CYS A 47 7.61 -7.02 3.88
C CYS A 47 8.98 -6.88 3.21
N THR A 48 9.83 -5.96 3.67
CA THR A 48 11.19 -5.81 3.12
C THR A 48 12.07 -7.02 3.40
N ARG A 49 11.91 -7.71 4.55
CA ARG A 49 12.63 -8.96 4.83
C ARG A 49 12.14 -10.15 4.00
N LEU A 50 10.85 -10.22 3.68
CA LEU A 50 10.30 -11.27 2.81
C LEU A 50 10.65 -11.05 1.33
N ILE A 51 10.80 -9.79 0.90
CA ILE A 51 11.21 -9.45 -0.48
C ILE A 51 12.74 -9.53 -0.65
N LYS A 52 13.51 -9.40 0.45
CA LYS A 52 14.96 -9.55 0.46
C LYS A 52 15.36 -11.03 0.53
N GLU A 53 15.05 -11.78 -0.51
CA GLU A 53 15.89 -12.92 -0.88
C GLU A 53 17.31 -12.42 -1.21
N PRO A 54 18.35 -13.24 -0.99
CA PRO A 54 19.68 -12.73 -0.84
C PRO A 54 20.24 -12.37 -2.22
N GLU A 55 20.59 -11.10 -2.40
CA GLU A 55 21.64 -10.66 -3.35
C GLU A 55 22.98 -11.29 -2.92
N THR A 56 23.06 -12.62 -2.97
CA THR A 56 24.32 -13.36 -3.02
C THR A 56 24.64 -13.50 -4.50
N LYS A 57 25.26 -12.47 -5.06
CA LYS A 57 26.47 -12.61 -5.89
C LYS A 57 26.87 -11.24 -6.38
N LYS A 58 27.70 -10.60 -5.56
CA LYS A 58 28.84 -9.82 -6.04
C LYS A 58 29.43 -10.54 -7.25
N SER A 59 29.31 -9.93 -8.42
CA SER A 59 29.75 -10.44 -9.71
C SER A 59 31.20 -10.95 -9.64
N PRO A 60 31.48 -12.20 -10.02
CA PRO A 60 32.80 -12.59 -10.51
C PRO A 60 32.97 -12.15 -11.98
N PRO A 61 34.17 -11.76 -12.41
CA PRO A 61 34.43 -11.24 -13.77
C PRO A 61 34.15 -12.28 -14.87
N PRO A 62 33.87 -11.84 -16.11
CA PRO A 62 33.40 -12.71 -17.20
C PRO A 62 34.53 -13.55 -17.80
N ALA A 63 34.29 -14.85 -18.00
CA ALA A 63 35.16 -15.76 -18.75
C ALA A 63 34.32 -16.95 -19.31
N PRO A 64 34.72 -17.59 -20.43
CA PRO A 64 33.91 -17.66 -21.65
C PRO A 64 32.92 -18.82 -21.81
N ALA A 65 32.03 -18.63 -22.80
CA ALA A 65 30.85 -19.40 -23.19
C ALA A 65 31.05 -20.91 -23.45
N ALA A 66 30.06 -21.71 -23.01
CA ALA A 66 29.73 -23.05 -23.50
C ALA A 66 28.26 -23.40 -23.11
N PRO A 67 27.60 -24.39 -23.72
CA PRO A 67 26.41 -24.17 -24.56
C PRO A 67 25.06 -24.08 -23.82
N VAL A 68 24.18 -23.26 -24.40
CA VAL A 68 22.78 -23.04 -24.02
C VAL A 68 21.97 -24.34 -24.00
N ALA A 69 21.52 -24.75 -22.81
CA ALA A 69 20.36 -25.63 -22.67
C ALA A 69 19.08 -24.81 -22.96
N PRO A 70 18.04 -25.39 -23.59
CA PRO A 70 16.89 -24.64 -24.09
C PRO A 70 16.24 -23.82 -22.99
N LYS A 71 16.42 -22.50 -23.06
CA LYS A 71 15.61 -21.53 -22.35
C LYS A 71 14.19 -21.81 -22.83
N ALA A 72 13.35 -22.37 -21.95
CA ALA A 72 11.93 -22.43 -22.20
C ALA A 72 11.53 -21.04 -22.68
N GLN A 73 11.13 -20.94 -23.95
CA GLN A 73 10.48 -19.77 -24.48
C GLN A 73 9.21 -19.63 -23.66
N SER A 74 9.29 -18.87 -22.57
CA SER A 74 8.16 -18.09 -22.13
C SER A 74 7.84 -17.24 -23.34
N GLU A 75 6.80 -17.61 -24.09
CA GLU A 75 6.10 -16.66 -24.93
C GLU A 75 5.93 -15.39 -24.08
N GLY A 76 6.69 -14.37 -24.43
CA GLY A 76 6.73 -13.13 -23.68
C GLY A 76 5.32 -12.57 -23.64
N ILE A 77 4.90 -12.06 -22.48
CA ILE A 77 3.65 -11.32 -22.38
C ILE A 77 3.76 -10.16 -23.37
N GLU A 78 2.93 -10.20 -24.43
CA GLU A 78 2.88 -9.12 -25.41
C GLU A 78 2.37 -7.88 -24.70
N THR A 79 3.27 -6.93 -24.49
CA THR A 79 3.00 -5.68 -23.79
C THR A 79 2.91 -4.59 -24.84
N GLU A 80 1.70 -4.09 -25.06
CA GLU A 80 1.44 -3.02 -26.02
C GLU A 80 1.50 -1.67 -25.30
N GLY A 81 2.58 -0.91 -25.56
CA GLY A 81 2.86 0.39 -24.96
C GLY A 81 4.03 0.37 -23.94
N ASP A 82 4.42 1.56 -23.49
CA ASP A 82 5.43 1.73 -22.43
C ASP A 82 4.80 1.45 -21.05
N ILE A 83 4.70 0.17 -20.70
CA ILE A 83 4.15 -0.27 -19.41
C ILE A 83 5.32 -0.64 -18.49
N PRO A 84 5.48 0.02 -17.34
CA PRO A 84 6.55 -0.30 -16.40
C PRO A 84 6.50 -1.74 -15.89
N GLU A 85 7.65 -2.38 -15.71
CA GLU A 85 7.77 -3.79 -15.28
C GLU A 85 7.04 -4.09 -13.95
N HIS A 86 7.04 -3.14 -13.01
CA HIS A 86 6.36 -3.30 -11.72
C HIS A 86 4.83 -3.41 -11.87
N ILE A 87 4.25 -2.82 -12.92
CA ILE A 87 2.80 -2.94 -13.21
C ILE A 87 2.48 -4.34 -13.75
N ILE A 88 3.37 -4.93 -14.55
CA ILE A 88 3.20 -6.30 -15.05
C ILE A 88 3.20 -7.29 -13.88
N ALA A 89 4.14 -7.13 -12.93
CA ALA A 89 4.19 -7.94 -11.72
C ALA A 89 2.94 -7.74 -10.82
N LEU A 90 2.45 -6.51 -10.71
CA LEU A 90 1.22 -6.20 -9.99
C LEU A 90 0.00 -6.89 -10.62
N ILE A 91 -0.12 -6.85 -11.95
CA ILE A 91 -1.21 -7.52 -12.68
C ILE A 91 -1.12 -9.03 -12.46
N ALA A 92 0.07 -9.63 -12.62
CA ALA A 92 0.29 -11.06 -12.42
C ALA A 92 -0.10 -11.52 -10.99
N THR A 93 0.30 -10.76 -9.98
CA THR A 93 -0.03 -11.06 -8.57
C THR A 93 -1.53 -10.90 -8.29
N ALA A 94 -2.16 -9.82 -8.76
CA ALA A 94 -3.59 -9.61 -8.61
C ALA A 94 -4.40 -10.75 -9.26
N THR A 95 -4.04 -11.13 -10.48
CA THR A 95 -4.65 -12.23 -11.22
C THR A 95 -4.49 -13.56 -10.47
N HIS A 96 -3.31 -13.83 -9.91
CA HIS A 96 -3.06 -15.03 -9.09
C HIS A 96 -3.95 -15.09 -7.83
N VAL A 97 -4.09 -13.97 -7.11
CA VAL A 97 -4.90 -13.89 -5.89
C VAL A 97 -6.40 -14.06 -6.19
N ILE A 98 -6.91 -13.36 -7.21
CA ILE A 98 -8.34 -13.38 -7.55
C ILE A 98 -8.79 -14.77 -8.00
N LEU A 99 -7.97 -15.44 -8.81
CA LEU A 99 -8.30 -16.77 -9.32
C LEU A 99 -7.91 -17.90 -8.36
N LYS A 100 -7.51 -17.59 -7.12
CA LYS A 100 -7.22 -18.57 -6.06
C LYS A 100 -6.28 -19.69 -6.53
N GLY A 101 -5.24 -19.32 -7.28
CA GLY A 101 -4.23 -20.27 -7.76
C GLY A 101 -4.66 -21.21 -8.90
N ARG A 102 -5.78 -20.94 -9.58
CA ARG A 102 -6.11 -21.67 -10.83
C ARG A 102 -5.05 -21.37 -11.90
N PRO A 103 -4.66 -22.37 -12.72
CA PRO A 103 -3.68 -22.16 -13.78
C PRO A 103 -4.26 -21.21 -14.82
N GLN A 104 -3.54 -20.12 -15.06
CA GLN A 104 -3.94 -19.05 -15.96
C GLN A 104 -2.71 -18.47 -16.64
N ARG A 105 -2.86 -18.14 -17.92
CA ARG A 105 -1.81 -17.54 -18.73
C ARG A 105 -2.27 -16.15 -19.15
N ILE A 106 -1.45 -15.15 -18.83
CA ILE A 106 -1.65 -13.78 -19.31
C ILE A 106 -1.14 -13.74 -20.75
N VAL A 107 -2.03 -13.46 -21.69
CA VAL A 107 -1.71 -13.49 -23.14
C VAL A 107 -1.19 -12.13 -23.62
N SER A 108 -1.87 -11.04 -23.26
CA SER A 108 -1.43 -9.68 -23.59
C SER A 108 -1.83 -8.69 -22.51
N ILE A 109 -1.03 -7.65 -22.34
CA ILE A 109 -1.33 -6.50 -21.49
C ILE A 109 -1.29 -5.26 -22.39
N LYS A 110 -2.42 -4.55 -22.47
CA LYS A 110 -2.52 -3.32 -23.26
C LYS A 110 -2.64 -2.14 -22.31
N GLY A 111 -1.79 -1.13 -22.51
CA GLY A 111 -1.93 0.14 -21.82
C GLY A 111 -3.26 0.78 -22.21
N SER A 112 -4.05 1.23 -21.23
CA SER A 112 -5.22 2.04 -21.54
C SER A 112 -4.75 3.44 -21.95
N GLY A 113 -5.13 3.88 -23.14
CA GLY A 113 -4.83 5.23 -23.61
C GLY A 113 -5.50 6.30 -22.73
N GLN A 114 -5.07 7.56 -22.90
CA GLN A 114 -5.51 8.73 -22.12
C GLN A 114 -7.05 8.95 -22.08
N GLY A 115 -7.82 8.24 -22.92
CA GLY A 115 -9.27 8.30 -23.00
C GLY A 115 -10.05 7.42 -22.01
N TRP A 116 -9.42 6.47 -21.30
CA TRP A 116 -10.15 5.55 -20.40
C TRP A 116 -10.88 6.28 -19.27
N ALA A 117 -10.28 7.36 -18.75
CA ALA A 117 -10.92 8.22 -17.76
C ALA A 117 -12.19 8.94 -18.29
N GLN A 118 -12.26 9.21 -19.61
CA GLN A 118 -13.44 9.80 -20.23
C GLN A 118 -14.52 8.75 -20.50
N GLU A 119 -14.14 7.51 -20.79
CA GLU A 119 -15.11 6.43 -21.04
C GLU A 119 -15.94 6.11 -19.78
N GLY A 120 -15.32 6.09 -18.60
CA GLY A 120 -16.07 5.95 -17.34
C GLY A 120 -17.09 7.08 -17.11
N ARG A 121 -16.77 8.32 -17.52
CA ARG A 121 -17.74 9.42 -17.49
C ARG A 121 -18.88 9.19 -18.48
N ARG A 122 -18.58 8.73 -19.70
CA ARG A 122 -19.58 8.43 -20.73
C ARG A 122 -20.53 7.32 -20.27
N GLU A 123 -20.03 6.29 -19.60
CA GLU A 123 -20.85 5.20 -19.07
C GLU A 123 -21.83 5.70 -17.99
N ILE A 124 -21.37 6.58 -17.08
CA ILE A 124 -22.22 7.22 -16.07
C ILE A 124 -23.34 8.07 -16.72
N PHE A 125 -23.02 8.84 -17.76
CA PHE A 125 -24.02 9.62 -18.49
C PHE A 125 -24.88 8.79 -19.45
N SER A 126 -24.45 7.59 -19.83
CA SER A 126 -25.26 6.68 -20.65
C SER A 126 -26.28 5.90 -19.80
N SER A 127 -25.94 5.59 -18.55
CA SER A 127 -26.82 4.89 -17.61
C SER A 127 -27.91 5.80 -17.04
N HIS A 128 -27.59 7.08 -16.80
CA HIS A 128 -28.59 8.11 -16.57
C HIS A 128 -29.08 8.65 -17.90
N ARG A 129 -30.31 8.33 -18.34
CA ARG A 129 -30.96 9.02 -19.47
C ARG A 129 -31.17 10.50 -19.12
N VAL A 130 -30.14 11.31 -19.27
CA VAL A 130 -30.23 12.77 -19.27
C VAL A 130 -30.75 13.15 -20.66
N ARG A 131 -32.05 13.45 -20.72
CA ARG A 131 -32.67 14.09 -21.88
C ARG A 131 -32.30 15.57 -21.91
#